data_AF-A0A091JUR1-F1
#
_entry.id   AF-A0A091JUR1-F1
#
_cell.length_a   1.000
_cell.length_b   1.000
_cell.length_c   1.000
_cell.angle_alpha   90.00
_cell.angle_beta   90.00
_cell.angle_gamma   90.00
#
_symmetry.space_group_name_H-M   'P 1'
#
loop_
_entity.id
_entity.type
_entity.pdbx_description
1 polymer ?
#
loop_
_entity_poly.entity_id
_entity_poly.type
_entity_poly.pdbx_seq_one_letter_code
_entity_poly.pdbx_strand_id
1 'polypeptide(L)'
;VSYFGRSKDTDWQPYFTTRLVDDFGTHLRVFRKAQQRIAEKGDQMKDQAEELVDTFFEVEVEMEKEVCRDLVCTSPKDEEGFLRDLCEVLLYILLPPGDFQNKIMRYFVREILSRGILLPLINQLSDPDYINQYVIWMIRDSNCNYEAFMNIIKLSDNIGELEAVKDKASEELQYLRSLDTAGDDINTIKNQINSLLYVIKVCDSRIQRLQSGKEIDTVKLAANFGKLCTVPLDHILVDNVALQFFMDYMQQTGGQAHLFFWMTVEGYRVTAQQQLEVLQGRQKDGKHQTNQTKGLLRAAAFGVYEQYLSEKASPRVNIDDNLVAKLAEKLNHEDPTPEIFDDIQRKVYELMLRDERFYPSFKQNVLYVRMLAELDMLKDPSFRGSDDGEGESFNGSPTSSINLSLDDLSNVPCDETVQLHAYISDTGVCNDHGKTYALYAITVHRRNANSEETWKTYRRYSDFHDFHMRITEQFENLANILKLPGKKTFNNMDREFLEKRKKDLNAYLQV
;
A
#
# COMPACT_ATOMS: atom_id res chain seq x y z
N VAL A 1 -26.64 26.70 3.44
CA VAL A 1 -26.20 27.15 2.10
C VAL A 1 -24.82 27.82 2.11
N SER A 2 -24.37 28.46 3.21
CA SER A 2 -23.03 29.05 3.34
C SER A 2 -21.87 28.04 3.49
N TYR A 3 -22.11 26.88 4.10
CA TYR A 3 -21.12 25.80 4.30
C TYR A 3 -20.48 25.32 2.98
N PHE A 4 -21.30 25.03 1.98
CA PHE A 4 -20.85 24.61 0.65
C PHE A 4 -20.19 25.74 -0.14
N GLY A 5 -20.43 27.01 0.20
CA GLY A 5 -19.82 28.15 -0.49
C GLY A 5 -18.35 28.29 -0.15
N ARG A 6 -18.00 28.25 1.15
CA ARG A 6 -16.62 28.46 1.61
C ARG A 6 -15.69 27.26 1.38
N SER A 7 -16.23 26.04 1.42
CA SER A 7 -15.43 24.84 1.06
C SER A 7 -15.11 24.77 -0.44
N LYS A 8 -15.96 25.36 -1.29
CA LYS A 8 -15.73 25.47 -2.75
C LYS A 8 -14.64 26.45 -3.14
N ASP A 9 -14.30 27.40 -2.28
CA ASP A 9 -13.23 28.38 -2.52
C ASP A 9 -11.83 27.79 -2.18
N THR A 10 -11.79 26.62 -1.55
CA THR A 10 -10.57 25.87 -1.26
C THR A 10 -10.31 24.85 -2.36
N ASP A 11 -9.14 24.92 -2.97
CA ASP A 11 -8.71 23.92 -3.96
C ASP A 11 -8.22 22.65 -3.24
N TRP A 12 -9.10 21.65 -3.18
CA TRP A 12 -8.84 20.38 -2.51
C TRP A 12 -7.99 19.42 -3.33
N GLN A 13 -7.88 19.62 -4.65
CA GLN A 13 -7.19 18.68 -5.52
C GLN A 13 -5.68 18.60 -5.20
N PRO A 14 -4.92 19.70 -5.09
CA PRO A 14 -3.50 19.64 -4.69
C PRO A 14 -3.30 19.09 -3.29
N TYR A 15 -4.26 19.32 -2.39
CA TYR A 15 -4.20 18.79 -1.03
C TYR A 15 -4.28 17.27 -1.04
N PHE A 16 -5.29 16.68 -1.68
CA PHE A 16 -5.48 15.22 -1.69
C PHE A 16 -4.48 14.48 -2.59
N THR A 17 -4.04 15.09 -3.69
CA THR A 17 -3.17 14.42 -4.68
C THR A 17 -1.68 14.61 -4.44
N THR A 18 -1.27 15.70 -3.78
CA THR A 18 0.14 16.01 -3.55
C THR A 18 0.44 16.02 -2.06
N ARG A 19 -0.13 16.98 -1.31
CA ARG A 19 0.27 17.18 0.10
C ARG A 19 0.00 15.98 0.98
N LEU A 20 -1.21 15.42 0.90
CA LEU A 20 -1.57 14.26 1.69
C LEU A 20 -0.70 13.05 1.32
N VAL A 21 -0.41 12.85 0.03
CA VAL A 21 0.46 11.77 -0.45
C VAL A 21 1.89 11.95 0.03
N ASP A 22 2.42 13.18 -0.01
CA ASP A 22 3.75 13.53 0.50
C ASP A 22 3.84 13.32 2.01
N ASP A 23 2.79 13.66 2.77
CA ASP A 23 2.70 13.44 4.21
C ASP A 23 2.72 11.93 4.53
N PHE A 24 1.92 11.13 3.83
CA PHE A 24 1.97 9.66 3.95
C PHE A 24 3.33 9.09 3.57
N GLY A 25 3.93 9.56 2.47
CA GLY A 25 5.25 9.14 2.03
C GLY A 25 6.36 9.52 3.01
N THR A 26 6.22 10.66 3.70
CA THR A 26 7.13 11.09 4.77
C THR A 26 6.98 10.20 5.99
N HIS A 27 5.76 9.97 6.45
CA HIS A 27 5.47 9.07 7.56
C HIS A 27 6.02 7.65 7.31
N LEU A 28 5.85 7.12 6.09
CA LEU A 28 6.39 5.80 5.72
C LEU A 28 7.92 5.77 5.70
N ARG A 29 8.58 6.85 5.28
CA ARG A 29 10.06 6.97 5.33
C ARG A 29 10.57 7.01 6.77
N VAL A 30 9.93 7.77 7.64
CA VAL A 30 10.24 7.82 9.08
C VAL A 30 10.09 6.42 9.68
N PHE A 31 8.97 5.75 9.43
CA PHE A 31 8.70 4.38 9.89
C PHE A 31 9.77 3.38 9.45
N ARG A 32 10.12 3.34 8.16
CA ARG A 32 11.15 2.43 7.64
C ARG A 32 12.51 2.67 8.29
N LYS A 33 12.90 3.94 8.48
CA LYS A 33 14.16 4.30 9.13
C LYS A 33 14.14 3.95 10.62
N ALA A 34 12.99 4.07 11.30
CA ALA A 34 12.82 3.61 12.68
C ALA A 34 12.95 2.08 12.81
N GLN A 35 12.29 1.32 11.92
CA GLN A 35 12.43 -0.14 11.87
C GLN A 35 13.88 -0.58 11.63
N GLN A 36 14.60 0.09 10.71
CA GLN A 36 16.02 -0.20 10.46
C GLN A 36 16.87 -0.02 11.72
N ARG A 37 16.66 1.06 12.48
CA ARG A 37 17.40 1.31 13.73
C ARG A 37 17.16 0.25 14.80
N ILE A 38 15.93 -0.24 14.89
CA ILE A 38 15.58 -1.30 15.85
C ILE A 38 16.22 -2.62 15.44
N ALA A 39 16.21 -2.94 14.14
CA ALA A 39 16.89 -4.12 13.61
C ALA A 39 18.41 -4.08 13.86
N GLU A 40 19.04 -2.89 13.82
CA GLU A 40 20.47 -2.70 14.12
C GLU A 40 20.80 -2.79 15.62
N LYS A 41 19.85 -2.48 16.52
CA LYS A 41 20.06 -2.49 17.99
C LYS A 41 20.12 -3.88 18.61
N GLY A 42 19.61 -4.91 17.92
CA GLY A 42 19.60 -6.29 18.39
C GLY A 42 18.57 -6.57 19.50
N ASP A 43 18.19 -7.83 19.62
CA ASP A 43 17.06 -8.31 20.42
C ASP A 43 17.30 -8.14 21.94
N GLN A 44 16.94 -6.99 22.49
CA GLN A 44 16.83 -6.78 23.93
C GLN A 44 15.36 -6.83 24.34
N MET A 45 15.07 -7.55 25.43
CA MET A 45 13.75 -7.77 26.01
C MET A 45 13.09 -6.47 26.54
N LYS A 46 12.75 -5.55 25.65
CA LYS A 46 11.75 -4.50 25.88
C LYS A 46 10.53 -4.77 25.01
N ASP A 47 9.40 -4.19 25.41
CA ASP A 47 8.18 -4.22 24.62
C ASP A 47 8.48 -3.54 23.27
N GLN A 48 8.69 -4.35 22.22
CA GLN A 48 9.16 -3.89 20.90
C GLN A 48 8.23 -2.82 20.31
N ALA A 49 6.96 -2.82 20.71
CA ALA A 49 5.97 -1.84 20.27
C ALA A 49 6.21 -0.45 20.88
N GLU A 50 6.46 -0.37 22.19
CA GLU A 50 6.77 0.91 22.84
C GLU A 50 8.09 1.48 22.34
N GLU A 51 9.13 0.64 22.18
CA GLU A 51 10.42 1.08 21.64
C GLU A 51 10.32 1.56 20.19
N LEU A 52 9.42 0.96 19.40
CA LEU A 52 9.15 1.41 18.03
C LEU A 52 8.53 2.79 17.99
N VAL A 53 7.56 3.07 18.86
CA VAL A 53 6.92 4.39 18.94
C VAL A 53 7.92 5.47 19.35
N ASP A 54 8.75 5.20 20.37
CA ASP A 54 9.79 6.13 20.81
C ASP A 54 10.81 6.40 19.68
N THR A 55 11.32 5.32 19.07
CA THR A 55 12.30 5.42 17.97
C THR A 55 11.70 6.13 16.76
N PHE A 56 10.40 5.94 16.48
CA PHE A 56 9.70 6.62 15.40
C PHE A 56 9.73 8.14 15.57
N PHE A 57 9.35 8.65 16.74
CA PHE A 57 9.33 10.09 17.00
C PHE A 57 10.75 10.69 17.08
N GLU A 58 11.75 9.94 17.56
CA GLU A 58 13.16 10.35 17.46
C GLU A 58 13.58 10.56 16.00
N VAL A 59 13.22 9.64 15.11
CA VAL A 59 13.51 9.75 13.67
C VAL A 59 12.74 10.90 13.03
N GLU A 60 11.49 11.12 13.43
CA GLU A 60 10.67 12.24 12.96
C GLU A 60 11.34 13.58 13.27
N VAL A 61 11.78 13.79 14.51
CA VAL A 61 12.51 15.00 14.93
C VAL A 61 13.76 15.23 14.09
N GLU A 62 14.54 14.18 13.82
CA GLU A 62 15.75 14.32 13.00
C GLU A 62 15.44 14.71 11.54
N MET A 63 14.35 14.15 10.99
CA MET A 63 14.00 14.31 9.58
C MET A 63 13.26 15.63 9.32
N GLU A 64 12.31 15.98 10.18
CA GLU A 64 11.46 17.16 10.02
C GLU A 64 11.97 18.39 10.77
N LYS A 65 12.87 18.21 11.75
CA LYS A 65 13.56 19.23 12.57
C LYS A 65 12.65 20.08 13.46
N GLU A 66 11.64 20.72 12.88
CA GLU A 66 10.78 21.70 13.54
C GLU A 66 9.45 21.11 14.04
N VAL A 67 9.11 19.90 13.59
CA VAL A 67 7.84 19.25 13.91
C VAL A 67 8.10 17.91 14.58
N CYS A 68 7.44 17.72 15.73
CA CYS A 68 7.38 16.46 16.45
C CYS A 68 5.96 16.28 16.97
N ARG A 69 5.35 15.14 16.67
CA ARG A 69 3.94 14.87 16.97
C ARG A 69 3.76 13.98 18.20
N ASP A 70 4.85 13.63 18.88
CA ASP A 70 4.88 12.80 20.09
C ASP A 70 3.93 13.30 21.19
N LEU A 71 3.95 14.60 21.48
CA LEU A 71 3.14 15.22 22.53
C LEU A 71 1.62 15.05 22.29
N VAL A 72 1.20 14.97 21.03
CA VAL A 72 -0.20 14.77 20.65
C VAL A 72 -0.52 13.28 20.59
N CYS A 73 0.31 12.49 19.92
CA CYS A 73 0.01 11.10 19.59
C CYS A 73 0.25 10.10 20.73
N THR A 74 1.05 10.45 21.76
CA THR A 74 1.35 9.56 22.89
C THR A 74 0.40 9.72 24.07
N SER A 75 -0.46 10.75 24.06
CA SER A 75 -1.36 11.08 25.17
C SER A 75 -2.79 11.27 24.67
N PRO A 76 -3.75 10.43 25.10
CA PRO A 76 -5.15 10.57 24.72
C PRO A 76 -5.76 11.92 25.09
N LYS A 77 -5.25 12.57 26.16
CA LYS A 77 -5.73 13.89 26.58
C LYS A 77 -5.29 14.99 25.64
N ASP A 78 -4.05 14.90 25.15
CA ASP A 78 -3.46 15.89 24.26
C ASP A 78 -3.99 15.71 22.83
N GLU A 79 -4.24 14.46 22.40
CA GLU A 79 -4.98 14.16 21.18
C GLU A 79 -6.39 14.79 21.20
N GLU A 80 -7.16 14.57 22.27
CA GLU A 80 -8.48 15.19 22.43
C GLU A 80 -8.41 16.73 22.42
N GLY A 81 -7.38 17.30 23.06
CA GLY A 81 -7.12 18.74 23.08
C GLY A 81 -6.85 19.28 21.67
N PHE A 82 -5.96 18.62 20.94
CA PHE A 82 -5.62 18.94 19.57
C PHE A 82 -6.84 18.88 18.64
N LEU A 83 -7.66 17.83 18.74
CA LEU A 83 -8.88 17.70 17.94
C LEU A 83 -9.93 18.77 18.28
N ARG A 84 -10.00 19.22 19.54
CA ARG A 84 -10.85 20.36 19.92
C ARG A 84 -10.36 21.66 19.28
N ASP A 85 -9.06 21.91 19.32
CA ASP A 85 -8.47 23.12 18.74
C ASP A 85 -8.61 23.13 17.21
N LEU A 86 -8.38 21.98 16.57
CA LEU A 86 -8.67 21.77 15.15
C LEU A 86 -10.13 22.05 14.82
N CYS A 87 -11.06 21.50 15.60
CA CYS A 87 -12.49 21.79 15.42
C CYS A 87 -12.82 23.27 15.65
N GLU A 88 -12.18 23.97 16.59
CA GLU A 88 -12.39 25.40 16.80
C GLU A 88 -11.96 26.22 15.56
N VAL A 89 -10.81 25.89 14.97
CA VAL A 89 -10.32 26.49 13.72
C VAL A 89 -11.27 26.18 12.56
N LEU A 90 -11.69 24.92 12.41
CA LEU A 90 -12.65 24.52 11.38
C LEU A 90 -13.97 25.27 11.53
N LEU A 91 -14.49 25.39 12.76
CA LEU A 91 -15.72 26.14 13.02
C LEU A 91 -15.55 27.63 12.74
N TYR A 92 -14.38 28.22 13.02
CA TYR A 92 -14.10 29.62 12.68
C TYR A 92 -14.16 29.86 11.17
N ILE A 93 -13.62 28.94 10.38
CA ILE A 93 -13.60 29.03 8.92
C ILE A 93 -15.01 28.75 8.34
N LEU A 94 -15.69 27.74 8.86
CA LEU A 94 -16.90 27.18 8.25
C LEU A 94 -18.20 27.87 8.71
N LEU A 95 -18.27 28.38 9.95
CA LEU A 95 -19.47 29.02 10.46
C LEU A 95 -19.60 30.49 10.02
N PRO A 96 -20.83 30.98 9.79
CA PRO A 96 -21.10 32.41 9.72
C PRO A 96 -20.65 33.14 11.00
N PRO A 97 -20.19 34.40 10.92
CA PRO A 97 -19.70 35.14 12.10
C PRO A 97 -20.70 35.23 13.26
N GLY A 98 -22.00 35.38 12.96
CA GLY A 98 -23.06 35.42 13.98
C GLY A 98 -23.22 34.10 14.73
N ASP A 99 -23.09 32.98 14.03
CA ASP A 99 -23.18 31.64 14.59
C ASP A 99 -21.91 31.31 15.39
N PHE A 100 -20.73 31.67 14.88
CA PHE A 100 -19.47 31.48 15.61
C PHE A 100 -19.41 32.31 16.92
N GLN A 101 -20.03 33.48 16.94
CA GLN A 101 -20.13 34.31 18.16
C GLN A 101 -21.05 33.69 19.22
N ASN A 102 -21.97 32.79 18.84
CA ASN A 102 -22.78 32.03 19.78
C ASN A 102 -21.94 30.94 20.46
N LYS A 103 -21.35 31.28 21.61
CA LYS A 103 -20.46 30.39 22.38
C LYS A 103 -21.09 29.04 22.73
N ILE A 104 -22.38 29.01 23.07
CA ILE A 104 -23.07 27.77 23.47
C ILE A 104 -23.15 26.82 22.28
N MET A 105 -23.63 27.34 21.14
CA MET A 105 -23.72 26.54 19.92
C MET A 105 -22.33 26.11 19.45
N ARG A 106 -21.36 27.03 19.43
CA ARG A 106 -19.98 26.73 19.01
C ARG A 106 -19.35 25.62 19.84
N TYR A 107 -19.40 25.72 21.18
CA TYR A 107 -18.82 24.69 22.04
C TYR A 107 -19.57 23.36 21.92
N PHE A 108 -20.89 23.39 21.81
CA PHE A 108 -21.67 22.18 21.61
C PHE A 108 -21.31 21.46 20.30
N VAL A 109 -21.26 22.19 19.18
CA VAL A 109 -20.88 21.64 17.87
C VAL A 109 -19.42 21.18 17.88
N ARG A 110 -18.51 21.93 18.51
CA ARG A 110 -17.10 21.55 18.62
C ARG A 110 -16.93 20.21 19.31
N GLU A 111 -17.59 19.98 20.44
CA GLU A 111 -17.51 18.70 21.16
C GLU A 111 -18.12 17.55 20.35
N ILE A 112 -19.21 17.79 19.62
CA ILE A 112 -19.78 16.78 18.71
C ILE A 112 -18.79 16.42 17.60
N LEU A 113 -18.16 17.43 16.98
CA LEU A 113 -17.21 17.19 15.90
C LEU A 113 -15.95 16.49 16.42
N SER A 114 -15.34 16.99 17.49
CA SER A 114 -14.07 16.44 17.98
C SER A 114 -14.24 15.04 18.57
N ARG A 115 -15.17 14.85 19.52
CA ARG A 115 -15.34 13.58 20.25
C ARG A 115 -16.36 12.64 19.61
N GLY A 116 -17.36 13.17 18.93
CA GLY A 116 -18.43 12.36 18.33
C GLY A 116 -18.15 11.90 16.90
N ILE A 117 -17.23 12.56 16.18
CA ILE A 117 -16.96 12.28 14.76
C ILE A 117 -15.48 12.03 14.50
N LEU A 118 -14.62 13.03 14.75
CA LEU A 118 -13.21 12.97 14.36
C LEU A 118 -12.43 11.92 15.15
N LEU A 119 -12.54 11.90 16.48
CA LEU A 119 -11.82 10.93 17.31
C LEU A 119 -12.23 9.48 17.00
N PRO A 120 -13.52 9.11 16.92
CA PRO A 120 -13.91 7.77 16.48
C PRO A 120 -13.41 7.42 15.07
N LEU A 121 -13.42 8.38 14.14
CA LEU A 121 -12.92 8.15 12.78
C LEU A 121 -11.41 7.88 12.77
N ILE A 122 -10.62 8.68 13.52
CA ILE A 122 -9.18 8.47 13.64
C ILE A 122 -8.89 7.12 14.29
N ASN A 123 -9.57 6.78 15.38
CA ASN A 123 -9.40 5.47 16.03
C ASN A 123 -9.73 4.30 15.10
N GLN A 124 -10.77 4.43 14.27
CA GLN A 124 -11.13 3.41 13.29
C GLN A 124 -10.08 3.31 12.17
N LEU A 125 -9.59 4.43 11.65
CA LEU A 125 -8.57 4.44 10.59
C LEU A 125 -7.20 3.97 11.08
N SER A 126 -6.92 4.12 12.37
CA SER A 126 -5.69 3.65 13.02
C SER A 126 -5.79 2.22 13.55
N ASP A 127 -6.98 1.59 13.51
CA ASP A 127 -7.17 0.22 13.98
C ASP A 127 -6.51 -0.79 13.01
N PRO A 128 -5.57 -1.64 13.47
CA PRO A 128 -4.86 -2.57 12.59
C PRO A 128 -5.78 -3.58 11.91
N ASP A 129 -6.85 -4.03 12.58
CA ASP A 129 -7.81 -4.98 12.01
C ASP A 129 -8.61 -4.33 10.89
N TYR A 130 -9.06 -3.08 11.09
CA TYR A 130 -9.72 -2.28 10.06
C TYR A 130 -8.84 -2.09 8.82
N ILE A 131 -7.57 -1.70 9.00
CA ILE A 131 -6.61 -1.55 7.88
C ILE A 131 -6.39 -2.88 7.17
N ASN A 132 -6.14 -3.96 7.92
CA ASN A 132 -5.89 -5.28 7.33
C ASN A 132 -7.10 -5.79 6.55
N GLN A 133 -8.32 -5.65 7.09
CA GLN A 133 -9.54 -6.00 6.38
C GLN A 133 -9.73 -5.16 5.11
N TYR A 134 -9.36 -3.88 5.15
CA TYR A 134 -9.43 -3.01 3.98
C TYR A 134 -8.44 -3.42 2.90
N VAL A 135 -7.20 -3.77 3.28
CA VAL A 135 -6.20 -4.33 2.36
C VAL A 135 -6.71 -5.63 1.73
N ILE A 136 -7.23 -6.56 2.54
CA ILE A 136 -7.83 -7.82 2.06
C ILE A 136 -8.96 -7.53 1.07
N TRP A 137 -9.83 -6.58 1.38
CA TRP A 137 -10.92 -6.18 0.51
C TRP A 137 -10.41 -5.63 -0.83
N MET A 138 -9.38 -4.77 -0.82
CA MET A 138 -8.78 -4.23 -2.04
C MET A 138 -8.15 -5.31 -2.92
N ILE A 139 -7.53 -6.32 -2.32
CA ILE A 139 -6.85 -7.38 -3.06
C ILE A 139 -7.76 -8.57 -3.41
N ARG A 140 -9.02 -8.59 -2.93
CA ARG A 140 -9.94 -9.73 -3.09
C ARG A 140 -10.18 -10.12 -4.54
N ASP A 141 -10.28 -9.14 -5.43
CA ASP A 141 -10.51 -9.35 -6.87
C ASP A 141 -9.21 -9.29 -7.69
N SER A 142 -8.05 -9.25 -7.02
CA SER A 142 -6.75 -9.33 -7.67
C SER A 142 -6.49 -10.77 -8.09
N ASN A 143 -6.43 -11.04 -9.39
CA ASN A 143 -6.01 -12.34 -9.88
C ASN A 143 -4.51 -12.49 -9.65
N CYS A 144 -4.11 -12.98 -8.48
CA CYS A 144 -2.72 -13.38 -8.23
C CYS A 144 -2.38 -14.56 -9.14
N ASN A 145 -1.75 -14.25 -10.26
CA ASN A 145 -1.27 -15.22 -11.23
C ASN A 145 -0.10 -16.04 -10.58
N TYR A 146 -0.03 -17.35 -10.86
CA TYR A 146 1.03 -18.25 -10.34
C TYR A 146 2.45 -17.73 -10.64
N GLU A 147 2.69 -17.28 -11.87
CA GLU A 147 3.96 -16.72 -12.32
C GLU A 147 4.31 -15.43 -11.56
N ALA A 148 3.35 -14.52 -11.36
CA ALA A 148 3.54 -13.29 -10.58
C ALA A 148 3.93 -13.63 -9.14
N PHE A 149 3.21 -14.57 -8.50
CA PHE A 149 3.53 -15.05 -7.17
C PHE A 149 4.94 -15.66 -7.10
N MET A 150 5.30 -16.55 -8.04
CA MET A 150 6.63 -17.15 -8.09
C MET A 150 7.74 -16.12 -8.35
N ASN A 151 7.47 -15.07 -9.11
CA ASN A 151 8.43 -14.01 -9.40
C ASN A 151 8.67 -13.12 -8.17
N ILE A 152 7.63 -12.78 -7.42
CA ILE A 152 7.74 -12.06 -6.14
C ILE A 152 8.66 -12.84 -5.19
N ILE A 153 8.46 -14.15 -5.03
CA ILE A 153 9.30 -14.99 -4.17
C ILE A 153 10.76 -15.01 -4.65
N LYS A 154 11.01 -15.16 -5.95
CA LYS A 154 12.38 -15.22 -6.49
C LYS A 154 13.14 -13.89 -6.35
N LEU A 155 12.41 -12.77 -6.40
CA LEU A 155 12.99 -11.43 -6.39
C LEU A 155 13.00 -10.79 -5.00
N SER A 156 12.17 -11.25 -4.07
CA SER A 156 12.11 -10.72 -2.70
C SER A 156 13.49 -10.75 -2.06
N ASP A 157 13.83 -9.65 -1.40
CA ASP A 157 15.03 -9.42 -0.59
C ASP A 157 14.73 -9.48 0.91
N ASN A 158 13.46 -9.65 1.28
CA ASN A 158 13.01 -9.74 2.65
C ASN A 158 12.92 -11.20 3.09
N ILE A 159 13.82 -11.60 3.99
CA ILE A 159 13.86 -12.97 4.54
C ILE A 159 12.56 -13.29 5.28
N GLY A 160 12.00 -12.35 6.04
CA GLY A 160 10.78 -12.57 6.82
C GLY A 160 9.53 -12.82 5.96
N GLU A 161 9.42 -12.17 4.80
CA GLU A 161 8.35 -12.43 3.83
C GLU A 161 8.46 -13.84 3.24
N LEU A 162 9.68 -14.25 2.86
CA LEU A 162 9.95 -15.58 2.32
C LEU A 162 9.67 -16.68 3.34
N GLU A 163 10.01 -16.46 4.61
CA GLU A 163 9.71 -17.36 5.72
C GLU A 163 8.19 -17.45 5.95
N ALA A 164 7.47 -16.34 5.97
CA ALA A 164 6.01 -16.36 6.12
C ALA A 164 5.30 -17.13 4.99
N VAL A 165 5.75 -16.95 3.74
CA VAL A 165 5.22 -17.72 2.59
C VAL A 165 5.54 -19.20 2.74
N LYS A 166 6.75 -19.54 3.20
CA LYS A 166 7.16 -20.93 3.46
C LYS A 166 6.30 -21.59 4.53
N ASP A 167 6.04 -20.87 5.61
CA ASP A 167 5.22 -21.35 6.73
C ASP A 167 3.80 -21.63 6.26
N LYS A 168 3.17 -20.71 5.51
CA LYS A 168 1.85 -20.94 4.94
C LYS A 168 1.79 -22.07 3.93
N ALA A 169 2.79 -22.19 3.05
CA ALA A 169 2.86 -23.32 2.13
C ALA A 169 3.03 -24.66 2.88
N SER A 170 3.74 -24.65 4.02
CA SER A 170 3.96 -25.85 4.86
C SER A 170 2.71 -26.25 5.63
N GLU A 171 1.95 -25.28 6.17
CA GLU A 171 0.64 -25.50 6.79
C GLU A 171 -0.33 -26.18 5.80
N GLU A 172 -0.45 -25.63 4.59
CA GLU A 172 -1.33 -26.18 3.55
C GLU A 172 -0.86 -27.58 3.09
N LEU A 173 0.46 -27.79 2.98
CA LEU A 173 1.04 -29.09 2.67
C LEU A 173 0.66 -30.15 3.73
N GLN A 174 0.68 -29.77 5.01
CA GLN A 174 0.30 -30.65 6.11
C GLN A 174 -1.21 -30.95 6.09
N TYR A 175 -2.02 -29.93 5.80
CA TYR A 175 -3.46 -30.10 5.61
C TYR A 175 -3.76 -31.11 4.49
N LEU A 176 -3.19 -30.93 3.30
CA LEU A 176 -3.40 -31.81 2.15
C LEU A 176 -2.94 -33.25 2.41
N ARG A 177 -1.86 -33.43 3.17
CA ARG A 177 -1.36 -34.76 3.59
C ARG A 177 -2.27 -35.44 4.62
N SER A 178 -3.07 -34.68 5.37
CA SER A 178 -4.00 -35.23 6.36
C SER A 178 -5.31 -35.73 5.76
N LEU A 179 -5.59 -35.42 4.49
CA LEU A 179 -6.81 -35.84 3.80
C LEU A 179 -6.75 -37.31 3.38
N ASP A 180 -7.52 -38.17 4.07
CA ASP A 180 -7.81 -39.53 3.60
C ASP A 180 -8.70 -39.46 2.34
N THR A 181 -8.12 -39.64 1.16
CA THR A 181 -8.83 -39.55 -0.14
C THR A 181 -8.78 -40.85 -0.94
N ALA A 182 -9.87 -41.13 -1.66
CA ALA A 182 -10.03 -42.31 -2.52
C ALA A 182 -10.37 -41.87 -3.96
N GLY A 183 -9.68 -42.41 -4.98
CA GLY A 183 -9.98 -42.16 -6.39
C GLY A 183 -9.21 -40.98 -7.01
N ASP A 184 -9.85 -40.26 -7.95
CA ASP A 184 -9.23 -39.20 -8.76
C ASP A 184 -8.72 -38.00 -7.95
N ASP A 185 -9.27 -37.76 -6.75
CA ASP A 185 -8.82 -36.73 -5.81
C ASP A 185 -7.37 -36.94 -5.33
N ILE A 186 -6.87 -38.18 -5.37
CA ILE A 186 -5.49 -38.49 -5.00
C ILE A 186 -4.49 -37.83 -5.95
N ASN A 187 -4.81 -37.75 -7.25
CA ASN A 187 -3.88 -37.21 -8.25
C ASN A 187 -3.84 -35.68 -8.19
N THR A 188 -4.98 -35.03 -7.99
CA THR A 188 -5.06 -33.57 -7.77
C THR A 188 -4.37 -33.15 -6.48
N ILE A 189 -4.59 -33.87 -5.37
CA ILE A 189 -3.91 -33.61 -4.11
C ILE A 189 -2.39 -33.80 -4.24
N LYS A 190 -1.94 -34.87 -4.92
CA LYS A 190 -0.51 -35.07 -5.20
C LYS A 190 0.10 -33.92 -6.00
N ASN A 191 -0.62 -33.40 -7.00
CA ASN A 191 -0.16 -32.27 -7.80
C ASN A 191 -0.07 -30.98 -6.97
N GLN A 192 -1.03 -30.72 -6.10
CA GLN A 192 -1.00 -29.58 -5.18
C GLN A 192 0.15 -29.70 -4.17
N ILE A 193 0.34 -30.88 -3.58
CA ILE A 193 1.47 -31.20 -2.70
C ILE A 193 2.80 -30.91 -3.40
N ASN A 194 2.97 -31.38 -4.64
CA ASN A 194 4.19 -31.13 -5.42
C ASN A 194 4.41 -29.63 -5.71
N SER A 195 3.32 -28.89 -5.96
CA SER A 195 3.37 -27.44 -6.21
C SER A 195 3.79 -26.67 -4.95
N LEU A 196 3.25 -27.02 -3.78
CA LEU A 196 3.62 -26.43 -2.49
C LEU A 196 5.07 -26.74 -2.11
N LEU A 197 5.51 -27.99 -2.31
CA LEU A 197 6.91 -28.38 -2.13
C LEU A 197 7.85 -27.57 -3.02
N TYR A 198 7.44 -27.26 -4.25
CA TYR A 198 8.20 -26.41 -5.14
C TYR A 198 8.31 -24.97 -4.61
N VAL A 199 7.20 -24.38 -4.14
CA VAL A 199 7.19 -23.03 -3.53
C VAL A 199 8.15 -22.96 -2.34
N ILE A 200 8.04 -23.91 -1.40
CA ILE A 200 8.92 -24.01 -0.22
C ILE A 200 10.39 -24.05 -0.64
N LYS A 201 10.73 -24.92 -1.61
CA LYS A 201 12.09 -25.04 -2.13
C LYS A 201 12.63 -23.73 -2.72
N VAL A 202 11.79 -22.97 -3.42
CA VAL A 202 12.17 -21.68 -4.00
C VAL A 202 12.42 -20.65 -2.89
N CYS A 203 11.57 -20.60 -1.86
CA CYS A 203 11.80 -19.77 -0.68
C CYS A 203 13.12 -20.12 0.01
N ASP A 204 13.35 -21.40 0.35
CA ASP A 204 14.58 -21.86 1.02
C ASP A 204 15.84 -21.52 0.22
N SER A 205 15.79 -21.75 -1.09
CA SER A 205 16.91 -21.42 -2.00
C SER A 205 17.18 -19.91 -2.00
N ARG A 206 16.15 -19.07 -1.91
CA ARG A 206 16.30 -17.62 -1.88
C ARG A 206 16.83 -17.14 -0.53
N ILE A 207 16.30 -17.66 0.57
CA ILE A 207 16.74 -17.36 1.94
C ILE A 207 18.21 -17.70 2.11
N GLN A 208 18.64 -18.92 1.74
CA GLN A 208 20.05 -19.33 1.83
C GLN A 208 20.97 -18.42 1.00
N ARG A 209 20.49 -17.93 -0.14
CA ARG A 209 21.26 -16.99 -0.98
C ARG A 209 21.38 -15.61 -0.36
N LEU A 210 20.31 -15.10 0.26
CA LEU A 210 20.34 -13.83 0.98
C LEU A 210 21.26 -13.91 2.20
N GLN A 211 21.17 -15.00 2.97
CA GLN A 211 22.01 -15.24 4.15
C GLN A 211 23.50 -15.44 3.79
N SER A 212 23.81 -15.99 2.61
CA SER A 212 25.19 -16.18 2.15
C SER A 212 25.82 -14.95 1.48
N GLY A 213 25.09 -13.83 1.37
CA GLY A 213 25.58 -12.58 0.77
C GLY A 213 25.89 -12.66 -0.73
N LYS A 214 25.43 -13.72 -1.41
CA LYS A 214 25.59 -13.87 -2.86
C LYS A 214 24.45 -13.13 -3.57
N GLU A 215 24.71 -11.88 -3.95
CA GLU A 215 23.79 -11.10 -4.79
C GLU A 215 23.37 -11.89 -6.04
N ILE A 216 22.10 -11.74 -6.43
CA ILE A 216 21.65 -12.22 -7.73
C ILE A 216 22.31 -11.33 -8.77
N ASP A 217 23.03 -11.96 -9.70
CA ASP A 217 23.34 -11.37 -10.99
C ASP A 217 22.00 -11.28 -11.74
N THR A 218 21.19 -10.27 -11.41
CA THR A 218 19.80 -10.07 -11.86
C THR A 218 19.72 -10.02 -13.39
N VAL A 219 20.83 -9.62 -14.01
CA VAL A 219 21.09 -9.65 -15.45
C VAL A 219 21.10 -11.08 -16.02
N LYS A 220 21.61 -12.08 -15.30
CA LYS A 220 21.56 -13.51 -15.72
C LYS A 220 20.18 -14.12 -15.55
N LEU A 221 19.40 -13.66 -14.58
CA LEU A 221 18.00 -14.06 -14.45
C LEU A 221 17.21 -13.46 -15.63
N ALA A 222 17.38 -12.16 -15.92
CA ALA A 222 16.82 -11.44 -17.07
C ALA A 222 17.19 -12.09 -18.42
N ALA A 223 18.44 -12.57 -18.57
CA ALA A 223 18.92 -13.25 -19.77
C ALA A 223 18.20 -14.58 -20.06
N ASN A 224 17.60 -15.21 -19.05
CA ASN A 224 16.82 -16.44 -19.22
C ASN A 224 15.37 -16.18 -19.70
N PHE A 225 14.90 -14.93 -19.74
CA PHE A 225 13.51 -14.57 -20.10
C PHE A 225 13.27 -14.35 -21.61
N GLY A 226 14.23 -14.68 -22.48
CA GLY A 226 14.11 -14.36 -23.90
C GLY A 226 13.93 -12.85 -24.13
N LYS A 227 13.19 -12.45 -25.18
CA LYS A 227 12.95 -11.03 -25.47
C LYS A 227 11.83 -10.50 -24.57
N LEU A 228 12.20 -9.89 -23.44
CA LEU A 228 11.29 -9.23 -22.50
C LEU A 228 10.28 -8.33 -23.23
N CYS A 229 9.03 -8.31 -22.75
CA CYS A 229 8.02 -7.41 -23.27
C CYS A 229 8.54 -5.96 -23.19
N THR A 230 8.50 -5.25 -24.32
CA THR A 230 8.97 -3.86 -24.38
C THR A 230 7.76 -2.97 -24.12
N VAL A 231 7.71 -2.34 -22.95
CA VAL A 231 6.70 -1.36 -22.57
C VAL A 231 7.14 0.00 -23.10
N PRO A 232 6.38 0.62 -24.02
CA PRO A 232 6.68 1.95 -24.53
C PRO A 232 6.84 2.99 -23.40
N LEU A 233 7.77 3.94 -23.58
CA LEU A 233 8.06 4.95 -22.56
C LEU A 233 6.84 5.82 -22.22
N ASP A 234 5.99 6.13 -23.20
CA ASP A 234 4.73 6.84 -23.01
C ASP A 234 3.76 6.11 -22.07
N HIS A 235 3.70 4.77 -22.12
CA HIS A 235 2.92 4.01 -21.14
C HIS A 235 3.55 4.05 -19.74
N ILE A 236 4.88 3.96 -19.65
CA ILE A 236 5.59 4.04 -18.36
C ILE A 236 5.35 5.39 -17.67
N LEU A 237 5.28 6.47 -18.44
CA LEU A 237 5.09 7.82 -17.91
C LEU A 237 3.67 8.12 -17.44
N VAL A 238 2.68 7.32 -17.85
CA VAL A 238 1.26 7.51 -17.51
C VAL A 238 0.79 6.51 -16.44
N ASP A 239 1.33 5.29 -16.44
CA ASP A 239 0.98 4.28 -15.46
C ASP A 239 1.71 4.51 -14.12
N ASN A 240 0.97 4.67 -13.03
CA ASN A 240 1.52 5.03 -11.72
C ASN A 240 2.49 3.97 -11.17
N VAL A 241 2.24 2.68 -11.44
CA VAL A 241 3.08 1.58 -10.99
C VAL A 241 4.37 1.57 -11.80
N ALA A 242 4.24 1.65 -13.13
CA ALA A 242 5.38 1.69 -14.04
C ALA A 242 6.30 2.90 -13.79
N LEU A 243 5.69 4.06 -13.58
CA LEU A 243 6.38 5.32 -13.33
C LEU A 243 7.22 5.24 -12.06
N GLN A 244 6.74 4.61 -10.99
CA GLN A 244 7.49 4.46 -9.74
C GLN A 244 8.83 3.75 -9.96
N PHE A 245 8.83 2.62 -10.69
CA PHE A 245 10.07 1.90 -11.01
C PHE A 245 11.02 2.73 -11.88
N PHE A 246 10.48 3.50 -12.83
CA PHE A 246 11.30 4.36 -13.68
C PHE A 246 11.86 5.56 -12.91
N MET A 247 11.11 6.14 -11.96
CA MET A 247 11.59 7.20 -11.06
C MET A 247 12.79 6.73 -10.21
N ASP A 248 12.67 5.54 -9.62
CA ASP A 248 13.74 4.95 -8.80
C ASP A 248 15.00 4.69 -9.64
N TYR A 249 14.83 4.22 -10.89
CA TYR A 249 15.95 4.03 -11.82
C TYR A 249 16.60 5.37 -12.24
N MET A 250 15.79 6.37 -12.55
CA MET A 250 16.26 7.71 -12.94
C MET A 250 16.97 8.42 -11.78
N GLN A 251 16.69 8.06 -10.52
CA GLN A 251 17.44 8.48 -9.34
C GLN A 251 18.89 7.99 -9.37
N GLN A 252 19.06 6.70 -9.64
CA GLN A 252 20.36 6.04 -9.61
C GLN A 252 21.26 6.49 -10.77
N THR A 253 20.67 6.84 -11.91
CA THR A 253 21.38 7.23 -13.14
C THR A 253 21.57 8.75 -13.30
N GLY A 254 21.06 9.55 -12.36
CA GLY A 254 21.14 11.02 -12.42
C GLY A 254 20.22 11.66 -13.46
N GLY A 255 19.20 10.92 -13.93
CA GLY A 255 18.23 11.38 -14.92
C GLY A 255 17.04 12.17 -14.36
N GLN A 256 16.89 12.26 -13.03
CA GLN A 256 15.67 12.76 -12.37
C GLN A 256 15.18 14.12 -12.84
N ALA A 257 16.07 15.06 -13.12
CA ALA A 257 15.70 16.40 -13.57
C ALA A 257 14.82 16.36 -14.84
N HIS A 258 15.15 15.46 -15.77
CA HIS A 258 14.44 15.28 -17.05
C HIS A 258 13.05 14.70 -16.81
N LEU A 259 12.95 13.68 -15.94
CA LEU A 259 11.68 13.03 -15.62
C LEU A 259 10.75 13.97 -14.84
N PHE A 260 11.26 14.63 -13.81
CA PHE A 260 10.48 15.60 -13.02
C PHE A 260 10.03 16.79 -13.86
N PHE A 261 10.88 17.32 -14.73
CA PHE A 261 10.44 18.35 -15.68
C PHE A 261 9.27 17.87 -16.55
N TRP A 262 9.33 16.64 -17.09
CA TRP A 262 8.23 16.09 -17.89
C TRP A 262 6.93 16.01 -17.07
N MET A 263 6.99 15.49 -15.84
CA MET A 263 5.83 15.39 -14.93
C MET A 263 5.27 16.76 -14.56
N THR A 264 6.13 17.73 -14.24
CA THR A 264 5.71 19.09 -13.89
C THR A 264 5.05 19.80 -15.08
N VAL A 265 5.52 19.58 -16.31
CA VAL A 265 4.88 20.11 -17.52
C VAL A 265 3.50 19.50 -17.74
N GLU A 266 3.33 18.19 -17.57
CA GLU A 266 2.01 17.55 -17.66
C GLU A 266 1.05 18.08 -16.58
N GLY A 267 1.52 18.26 -15.34
CA GLY A 267 0.74 18.87 -14.27
C GLY A 267 0.34 20.32 -14.56
N TYR A 268 1.26 21.11 -15.13
CA TYR A 268 0.99 22.46 -15.60
C TYR A 268 -0.05 22.47 -16.73
N ARG A 269 0.06 21.58 -17.72
CA ARG A 269 -0.88 21.48 -18.85
C ARG A 269 -2.31 21.27 -18.38
N VAL A 270 -2.53 20.29 -17.50
CA VAL A 270 -3.85 19.99 -16.94
C VAL A 270 -4.40 21.20 -16.17
N THR A 271 -3.56 21.83 -15.34
CA THR A 271 -3.94 23.02 -14.56
C THR A 271 -4.30 24.19 -15.49
N ALA A 272 -3.51 24.43 -16.53
CA ALA A 272 -3.75 25.48 -17.50
C ALA A 272 -5.05 25.27 -18.29
N GLN A 273 -5.32 24.02 -18.73
CA GLN A 273 -6.56 23.66 -19.42
C GLN A 273 -7.79 23.90 -18.54
N GLN A 274 -7.79 23.39 -17.30
CA GLN A 274 -8.89 23.56 -16.37
C GLN A 274 -9.16 25.05 -16.05
N GLN A 275 -8.10 25.83 -15.80
CA GLN A 275 -8.24 27.26 -15.51
C GLN A 275 -8.77 28.05 -16.73
N LEU A 276 -8.38 27.68 -17.95
CA LEU A 276 -8.87 28.32 -19.18
C LEU A 276 -10.32 27.93 -19.50
N GLU A 277 -10.74 26.69 -19.26
CA GLU A 277 -12.14 26.25 -19.41
C GLU A 277 -13.08 26.99 -18.46
N VAL A 278 -12.66 27.19 -17.20
CA VAL A 278 -13.43 27.98 -16.21
C VAL A 278 -13.61 29.43 -16.66
N LEU A 279 -12.61 30.01 -17.33
CA LEU A 279 -12.70 31.35 -17.90
C LEU A 279 -13.65 31.44 -19.11
N GLN A 280 -13.75 30.37 -19.92
CA GLN A 280 -14.69 30.30 -21.04
C GLN A 280 -16.15 30.12 -20.56
N GLY A 281 -16.37 29.37 -19.46
CA GLY A 281 -17.69 29.14 -18.88
C GLY A 281 -18.30 30.34 -18.12
N ARG A 282 -17.48 31.32 -17.69
CA ARG A 282 -17.91 32.50 -16.90
C ARG A 282 -17.97 33.81 -17.69
N GLN A 283 -18.47 33.78 -18.93
CA GLN A 283 -18.59 34.97 -19.78
C GLN A 283 -19.57 36.07 -19.30
N LYS A 284 -20.08 36.05 -18.05
CA LYS A 284 -21.02 37.07 -17.55
C LYS A 284 -20.61 37.90 -16.34
N ASP A 285 -19.43 37.72 -15.73
CA ASP A 285 -18.96 38.63 -14.68
C ASP A 285 -17.43 38.84 -14.68
N GLY A 286 -16.99 40.07 -15.01
CA GLY A 286 -15.75 40.67 -14.50
C GLY A 286 -14.43 40.47 -15.26
N LYS A 287 -13.98 41.51 -15.99
CA LYS A 287 -12.61 41.64 -16.59
C LYS A 287 -11.44 41.56 -15.59
N HIS A 288 -11.70 41.63 -14.28
CA HIS A 288 -10.67 41.64 -13.23
C HIS A 288 -10.19 40.22 -12.85
N GLN A 289 -11.09 39.23 -12.88
CA GLN A 289 -10.79 37.85 -12.50
C GLN A 289 -9.98 37.13 -13.59
N THR A 290 -10.25 37.46 -14.86
CA THR A 290 -9.51 37.00 -16.04
C THR A 290 -8.02 37.39 -15.99
N ASN A 291 -7.70 38.60 -15.54
CA ASN A 291 -6.30 39.06 -15.43
C ASN A 291 -5.56 38.39 -14.27
N GLN A 292 -6.25 38.08 -13.17
CA GLN A 292 -5.64 37.41 -12.01
C GLN A 292 -5.29 35.95 -12.33
N THR A 293 -6.20 35.19 -12.96
CA THR A 293 -5.96 33.81 -13.37
C THR A 293 -4.82 33.71 -14.39
N LYS A 294 -4.77 34.63 -15.37
CA LYS A 294 -3.64 34.74 -16.31
C LYS A 294 -2.31 35.03 -15.61
N GLY A 295 -2.32 35.87 -14.57
CA GLY A 295 -1.14 36.16 -13.75
C GLY A 295 -0.63 34.93 -13.00
N LEU A 296 -1.54 34.08 -12.47
CA LEU A 296 -1.17 32.82 -11.81
C LEU A 296 -0.57 31.80 -12.78
N LEU A 297 -1.16 31.64 -13.97
CA LEU A 297 -0.60 30.76 -15.01
C LEU A 297 0.79 31.25 -15.45
N ARG A 298 0.99 32.57 -15.52
CA ARG A 298 2.30 33.16 -15.81
C ARG A 298 3.30 32.84 -14.71
N ALA A 299 2.94 33.04 -13.44
CA ALA A 299 3.81 32.69 -12.32
C ALA A 299 4.15 31.19 -12.30
N ALA A 300 3.19 30.31 -12.57
CA ALA A 300 3.43 28.87 -12.66
C ALA A 300 4.39 28.52 -13.80
N ALA A 301 4.18 29.06 -15.01
CA ALA A 301 5.06 28.81 -16.15
C ALA A 301 6.49 29.33 -15.91
N PHE A 302 6.64 30.52 -15.31
CA PHE A 302 7.96 31.01 -14.89
C PHE A 302 8.60 30.14 -13.80
N GLY A 303 7.80 29.59 -12.87
CA GLY A 303 8.28 28.65 -11.86
C GLY A 303 8.89 27.39 -12.49
N VAL A 304 8.21 26.79 -13.47
CA VAL A 304 8.73 25.62 -14.22
C VAL A 304 10.03 25.98 -14.95
N TYR A 305 10.10 27.15 -15.59
CA TYR A 305 11.30 27.63 -16.26
C TYR A 305 12.48 27.81 -15.29
N GLU A 306 12.28 28.50 -14.17
CA GLU A 306 13.34 28.75 -13.19
C GLU A 306 13.84 27.47 -12.51
N GLN A 307 12.93 26.54 -12.22
CA GLN A 307 13.27 25.32 -11.49
C GLN A 307 14.09 24.33 -12.32
N TYR A 308 13.87 24.26 -13.63
CA TYR A 308 14.42 23.19 -14.47
C TYR A 308 15.27 23.65 -15.65
N LEU A 309 15.03 24.85 -16.20
CA LEU A 309 15.63 25.31 -17.46
C LEU A 309 16.60 26.50 -17.30
N SER A 310 16.39 27.32 -16.28
CA SER A 310 17.25 28.46 -15.94
C SER A 310 18.71 28.05 -15.71
N GLU A 311 19.64 28.96 -15.98
CA GLU A 311 21.08 28.75 -15.71
C GLU A 311 21.36 28.52 -14.22
N LYS A 312 20.44 28.93 -13.34
CA LYS A 312 20.51 28.76 -11.89
C LYS A 312 19.93 27.43 -11.41
N ALA A 313 19.29 26.64 -12.28
CA ALA A 313 18.67 25.38 -11.92
C ALA A 313 19.72 24.32 -11.52
N SER A 314 19.44 23.56 -10.47
CA SER A 314 20.31 22.46 -10.02
C SER A 314 19.47 21.33 -9.40
N PRO A 315 19.35 20.16 -10.04
CA PRO A 315 19.91 19.77 -11.35
C PRO A 315 19.16 20.40 -12.54
N ARG A 316 19.91 20.96 -13.51
CA ARG A 316 19.37 21.55 -14.76
C ARG A 316 19.08 20.47 -15.80
N VAL A 317 17.99 20.62 -16.55
CA VAL A 317 17.65 19.74 -17.67
C VAL A 317 18.54 20.09 -18.87
N ASN A 318 19.21 19.10 -19.45
CA ASN A 318 20.21 19.33 -20.50
C ASN A 318 19.57 19.33 -21.90
N ILE A 319 19.25 20.51 -22.42
CA ILE A 319 18.61 20.72 -23.73
C ILE A 319 19.29 21.91 -24.42
N ASP A 320 19.22 21.95 -25.75
CA ASP A 320 19.74 23.04 -26.58
C ASP A 320 19.29 24.43 -26.06
N ASP A 321 20.28 25.24 -25.67
CA ASP A 321 20.07 26.60 -25.12
C ASP A 321 19.30 27.51 -26.09
N ASN A 322 19.33 27.25 -27.40
CA ASN A 322 18.54 28.01 -28.37
C ASN A 322 17.03 27.79 -28.21
N LEU A 323 16.60 26.59 -27.78
CA LEU A 323 15.19 26.30 -27.50
C LEU A 323 14.75 26.92 -26.18
N VAL A 324 15.63 26.91 -25.18
CA VAL A 324 15.39 27.56 -23.88
C VAL A 324 15.27 29.08 -24.04
N ALA A 325 16.14 29.68 -24.85
CA ALA A 325 16.07 31.12 -25.16
C ALA A 325 14.77 31.50 -25.88
N LYS A 326 14.32 30.69 -26.86
CA LYS A 326 13.03 30.89 -27.54
C LYS A 326 11.83 30.78 -26.59
N LEU A 327 11.87 29.83 -25.64
CA LEU A 327 10.83 29.71 -24.62
C LEU A 327 10.84 30.92 -23.66
N ALA A 328 12.01 31.38 -23.24
CA ALA A 328 12.14 32.56 -22.39
C ALA A 328 11.57 33.82 -23.07
N GLU A 329 11.81 33.99 -24.37
CA GLU A 329 11.22 35.07 -25.17
C GLU A 329 9.68 34.96 -25.23
N LYS A 330 9.15 33.76 -25.50
CA LYS A 330 7.70 33.50 -25.48
C LYS A 330 7.07 33.79 -24.11
N LEU A 331 7.70 33.36 -23.02
CA LEU A 331 7.22 33.62 -21.65
C LEU A 331 7.21 35.11 -21.28
N ASN A 332 8.07 35.92 -21.89
CA ASN A 332 8.12 37.36 -21.67
C ASN A 332 7.10 38.15 -22.50
N HIS A 333 6.75 37.67 -23.69
CA HIS A 333 5.93 38.43 -24.65
C HIS A 333 4.51 37.92 -24.86
N GLU A 334 4.26 36.63 -24.63
CA GLU A 334 2.96 35.99 -24.87
C GLU A 334 2.27 35.60 -23.55
N ASP A 335 0.97 35.34 -23.60
CA ASP A 335 0.25 34.74 -22.47
C ASP A 335 0.53 33.22 -22.46
N PRO A 336 0.82 32.61 -21.30
CA PRO A 336 1.11 31.19 -21.22
C PRO A 336 -0.09 30.34 -21.67
N THR A 337 0.15 29.48 -22.66
CA THR A 337 -0.80 28.46 -23.09
C THR A 337 -0.50 27.12 -22.40
N PRO A 338 -1.45 26.17 -22.38
CA PRO A 338 -1.17 24.82 -21.88
C PRO A 338 -0.04 24.13 -22.67
N GLU A 339 0.13 24.47 -23.95
CA GLU A 339 1.11 23.88 -24.87
C GLU A 339 2.46 24.62 -24.88
N ILE A 340 2.67 25.61 -24.01
CA ILE A 340 3.84 26.50 -24.07
C ILE A 340 5.18 25.75 -23.96
N PHE A 341 5.20 24.59 -23.29
CA PHE A 341 6.39 23.77 -23.10
C PHE A 341 6.54 22.62 -24.12
N ASP A 342 5.59 22.41 -25.05
CA ASP A 342 5.53 21.22 -25.91
C ASP A 342 6.82 20.94 -26.68
N ASP A 343 7.45 21.98 -27.22
CA ASP A 343 8.68 21.83 -28.00
C ASP A 343 9.86 21.34 -27.14
N ILE A 344 9.96 21.85 -25.91
CA ILE A 344 10.99 21.44 -24.96
C ILE A 344 10.66 20.06 -24.38
N GLN A 345 9.41 19.83 -23.99
CA GLN A 345 8.95 18.56 -23.46
C GLN A 345 9.16 17.42 -24.46
N ARG A 346 8.91 17.66 -25.76
CA ARG A 346 9.20 16.70 -26.84
C ARG A 346 10.69 16.37 -26.90
N LYS A 347 11.57 17.36 -26.71
CA LYS A 347 13.02 17.13 -26.68
C LYS A 347 13.48 16.37 -25.44
N VAL A 348 12.88 16.63 -24.28
CA VAL A 348 13.14 15.85 -23.06
C VAL A 348 12.69 14.41 -23.23
N TYR A 349 11.51 14.19 -23.82
CA TYR A 349 11.03 12.85 -24.13
C TYR A 349 11.95 12.12 -25.10
N GLU A 350 12.36 12.77 -26.21
CA GLU A 350 13.34 12.21 -27.16
C GLU A 350 14.67 11.86 -26.48
N LEU A 351 15.13 12.69 -25.55
CA LEU A 351 16.35 12.48 -24.79
C LEU A 351 16.22 11.27 -23.85
N MET A 352 15.14 11.18 -23.06
CA MET A 352 14.88 10.02 -22.19
C MET A 352 14.71 8.72 -23.00
N LEU A 353 14.14 8.80 -24.21
CA LEU A 353 13.90 7.65 -25.08
C LEU A 353 15.18 7.15 -25.77
N ARG A 354 16.09 8.05 -26.18
CA ARG A 354 17.24 7.74 -27.04
C ARG A 354 18.59 7.69 -26.33
N ASP A 355 18.78 8.44 -25.25
CA ASP A 355 20.06 8.41 -24.52
C ASP A 355 20.20 7.04 -23.84
N GLU A 356 21.30 6.34 -24.15
CA GLU A 356 21.57 4.98 -23.68
C GLU A 356 21.49 4.87 -22.16
N ARG A 357 21.78 5.95 -21.41
CA ARG A 357 21.79 5.94 -19.94
C ARG A 357 20.39 5.87 -19.31
N PHE A 358 19.34 6.15 -20.06
CA PHE A 358 17.96 6.23 -19.55
C PHE A 358 17.13 5.03 -20.01
N TYR A 359 16.09 5.24 -20.81
CA TYR A 359 15.15 4.17 -21.19
C TYR A 359 15.81 2.94 -21.85
N PRO A 360 16.82 3.05 -22.74
CA PRO A 360 17.51 1.89 -23.29
C PRO A 360 18.18 1.00 -22.24
N SER A 361 18.90 1.58 -21.28
CA SER A 361 19.52 0.85 -20.16
C SER A 361 18.49 0.42 -19.11
N PHE A 362 17.40 1.17 -18.92
CA PHE A 362 16.31 0.79 -18.03
C PHE A 362 15.73 -0.57 -18.43
N LYS A 363 15.50 -0.81 -19.73
CA LYS A 363 15.02 -2.12 -20.25
C LYS A 363 15.90 -3.31 -19.89
N GLN A 364 17.16 -3.07 -19.52
CA GLN A 364 18.13 -4.10 -19.11
C GLN A 364 18.31 -4.16 -17.58
N ASN A 365 17.67 -3.26 -16.83
CA ASN A 365 17.81 -3.12 -15.39
C ASN A 365 16.82 -4.03 -14.62
N VAL A 366 17.20 -4.44 -13.41
CA VAL A 366 16.34 -5.24 -12.51
C VAL A 366 15.00 -4.57 -12.22
N LEU A 367 14.97 -3.24 -12.11
CA LEU A 367 13.76 -2.47 -11.84
C LEU A 367 12.73 -2.60 -12.96
N TYR A 368 13.18 -2.74 -14.22
CA TYR A 368 12.28 -2.97 -15.35
C TYR A 368 11.66 -4.37 -15.33
N VAL A 369 12.40 -5.38 -14.88
CA VAL A 369 11.85 -6.74 -14.73
C VAL A 369 10.83 -6.78 -13.57
N ARG A 370 11.13 -6.10 -12.45
CA ARG A 370 10.18 -5.95 -11.34
C ARG A 370 8.91 -5.21 -11.77
N MET A 371 9.07 -4.14 -12.53
CA MET A 371 7.96 -3.40 -13.12
C MET A 371 7.07 -4.32 -13.98
N LEU A 372 7.66 -5.12 -14.87
CA LEU A 372 6.89 -6.08 -15.67
C LEU A 372 6.16 -7.12 -14.83
N ALA A 373 6.72 -7.53 -13.68
CA ALA A 373 6.07 -8.46 -12.76
C ALA A 373 4.84 -7.82 -12.11
N GLU A 374 4.97 -6.59 -11.60
CA GLU A 374 3.87 -5.84 -10.98
C GLU A 374 2.76 -5.50 -11.97
N LEU A 375 3.10 -5.28 -13.24
CA LEU A 375 2.13 -5.03 -14.31
C LEU A 375 1.49 -6.32 -14.89
N ASP A 376 1.82 -7.50 -14.35
CA ASP A 376 1.37 -8.79 -14.87
C ASP A 376 1.77 -9.06 -16.35
N MET A 377 2.87 -8.43 -16.79
CA MET A 377 3.35 -8.44 -18.18
C MET A 377 4.47 -9.44 -18.45
N LEU A 378 4.91 -10.18 -17.43
CA LEU A 378 5.81 -11.33 -17.58
C LEU A 378 5.01 -12.54 -18.05
N LYS A 379 4.59 -12.56 -19.33
CA LYS A 379 4.00 -13.75 -19.97
C LYS A 379 5.03 -14.44 -20.86
N ASP A 380 5.01 -15.76 -20.84
CA ASP A 380 5.88 -16.62 -21.62
C ASP A 380 5.68 -16.41 -23.15
N PRO A 381 6.73 -16.43 -24.00
CA PRO A 381 6.59 -16.30 -25.46
C PRO A 381 5.80 -17.44 -26.14
N SER A 382 5.46 -18.49 -25.40
CA SER A 382 4.75 -19.68 -25.89
C SER A 382 3.28 -19.43 -26.25
N PHE A 383 2.72 -18.24 -25.95
CA PHE A 383 1.32 -17.90 -26.24
C PHE A 383 1.11 -16.93 -27.41
N ARG A 384 2.09 -16.75 -28.31
CA ARG A 384 1.80 -16.24 -29.67
C ARG A 384 1.70 -17.42 -30.63
N GLY A 385 0.56 -18.11 -30.57
CA GLY A 385 0.08 -18.87 -31.71
C GLY A 385 -0.04 -17.91 -32.90
N SER A 386 0.71 -18.20 -33.96
CA SER A 386 0.37 -17.79 -35.31
C SER A 386 -1.09 -18.12 -35.55
N ASP A 387 -1.89 -17.07 -35.72
CA ASP A 387 -3.26 -17.12 -36.19
C ASP A 387 -3.24 -17.66 -37.62
N ASP A 388 -3.56 -18.94 -37.77
CA ASP A 388 -4.07 -19.57 -38.99
C ASP A 388 -4.61 -20.98 -38.65
N GLY A 389 -5.94 -21.12 -38.63
CA GLY A 389 -6.63 -22.35 -39.05
C GLY A 389 -6.96 -23.42 -38.01
N GLU A 390 -8.26 -23.49 -37.68
CA GLU A 390 -9.11 -24.66 -37.41
C GLU A 390 -8.68 -25.76 -36.40
N GLY A 391 -9.57 -25.96 -35.40
CA GLY A 391 -9.98 -27.30 -34.99
C GLY A 391 -9.29 -27.92 -33.76
N GLU A 392 -10.12 -28.11 -32.73
CA GLU A 392 -10.09 -29.21 -31.75
C GLU A 392 -9.37 -29.06 -30.40
N SER A 393 -10.23 -29.16 -29.36
CA SER A 393 -10.12 -29.92 -28.12
C SER A 393 -8.87 -29.87 -27.26
N PHE A 394 -9.09 -29.27 -26.08
CA PHE A 394 -8.76 -29.81 -24.76
C PHE A 394 -8.09 -31.19 -24.74
N ASN A 395 -6.84 -31.25 -24.28
CA ASN A 395 -6.37 -32.32 -23.40
C ASN A 395 -5.06 -31.94 -22.71
N GLY A 396 -4.89 -32.52 -21.52
CA GLY A 396 -3.92 -32.16 -20.51
C GLY A 396 -2.44 -32.20 -20.91
N SER A 397 -1.63 -31.60 -20.03
CA SER A 397 -0.18 -31.49 -20.10
C SER A 397 0.51 -32.82 -20.45
N PRO A 398 1.70 -32.72 -21.07
CA PRO A 398 2.86 -33.20 -20.33
C PRO A 398 4.07 -32.26 -20.41
N THR A 399 4.86 -32.39 -19.35
CA THR A 399 6.18 -31.81 -19.10
C THR A 399 7.16 -31.86 -20.28
N SER A 400 8.00 -30.83 -20.40
CA SER A 400 9.36 -30.91 -20.94
C SER A 400 10.16 -29.71 -20.40
N SER A 401 10.91 -29.80 -19.31
CA SER A 401 12.13 -30.58 -18.98
C SER A 401 13.34 -29.65 -18.93
N ILE A 402 13.86 -29.40 -17.74
CA ILE A 402 15.31 -29.27 -17.53
C ILE A 402 15.66 -29.99 -16.23
N ASN A 403 16.47 -31.04 -16.39
CA ASN A 403 17.07 -31.87 -15.36
C ASN A 403 17.94 -31.06 -14.39
N LEU A 404 17.85 -31.37 -13.10
CA LEU A 404 19.00 -31.37 -12.20
C LEU A 404 18.83 -32.54 -11.20
N SER A 405 19.70 -33.51 -11.42
CA SER A 405 20.07 -34.67 -10.59
C SER A 405 19.64 -34.63 -9.13
N LEU A 406 18.85 -35.63 -8.76
CA LEU A 406 18.65 -36.13 -7.41
C LEU A 406 19.83 -37.07 -7.10
N ASP A 407 20.69 -36.70 -6.14
CA ASP A 407 21.40 -37.64 -5.27
C ASP A 407 22.06 -36.87 -4.11
N ASP A 408 21.90 -37.42 -2.91
CA ASP A 408 22.45 -37.03 -1.61
C ASP A 408 22.11 -35.64 -1.05
N LEU A 409 21.18 -35.61 -0.07
CA LEU A 409 21.55 -35.53 1.35
C LEU A 409 20.28 -35.70 2.22
N SER A 410 20.24 -36.83 2.90
CA SER A 410 19.47 -37.06 4.12
C SER A 410 19.88 -36.08 5.24
N ASN A 411 18.92 -35.77 6.12
CA ASN A 411 19.00 -34.99 7.36
C ASN A 411 18.78 -33.48 7.23
N VAL A 412 17.51 -33.09 7.10
CA VAL A 412 17.04 -31.84 7.68
C VAL A 412 16.33 -32.22 9.00
N PRO A 413 16.67 -31.63 10.15
CA PRO A 413 15.96 -31.90 11.38
C PRO A 413 14.50 -31.49 11.17
N CYS A 414 13.61 -32.42 11.49
CA CYS A 414 12.21 -32.11 11.68
C CYS A 414 12.08 -31.08 12.80
N ASP A 415 11.12 -30.17 12.60
CA ASP A 415 10.38 -29.42 13.60
C ASP A 415 10.90 -28.01 13.93
N GLU A 416 10.22 -27.01 13.35
CA GLU A 416 9.86 -25.79 14.07
C GLU A 416 8.43 -25.41 13.68
N THR A 417 7.45 -26.23 14.07
CA THR A 417 6.03 -25.92 13.89
C THR A 417 5.64 -24.72 14.76
N VAL A 418 5.26 -23.61 14.14
CA VAL A 418 4.66 -22.46 14.84
C VAL A 418 3.30 -22.90 15.40
N GLN A 419 3.21 -23.09 16.71
CA GLN A 419 1.98 -23.51 17.36
C GLN A 419 1.20 -22.26 17.81
N LEU A 420 0.08 -21.98 17.13
CA LEU A 420 -0.88 -20.96 17.54
C LEU A 420 -1.99 -21.60 18.37
N HIS A 421 -2.21 -21.09 19.58
CA HIS A 421 -3.29 -21.51 20.45
C HIS A 421 -4.05 -20.29 20.98
N ALA A 422 -5.33 -20.19 20.65
CA ALA A 422 -6.19 -19.07 21.06
C ALA A 422 -7.32 -19.54 21.96
N TYR A 423 -7.53 -18.87 23.08
CA TYR A 423 -8.69 -19.10 23.95
C TYR A 423 -9.15 -17.81 24.58
N ILE A 424 -10.44 -17.71 24.84
CA ILE A 424 -11.06 -16.65 25.61
C ILE A 424 -10.68 -16.82 27.08
N SER A 425 -9.80 -15.95 27.57
CA SER A 425 -9.36 -15.93 28.95
C SER A 425 -10.39 -15.26 29.87
N ASP A 426 -10.98 -14.17 29.40
CA ASP A 426 -11.82 -13.28 30.21
C ASP A 426 -13.06 -12.80 29.45
N THR A 427 -14.10 -12.45 30.20
CA THR A 427 -15.30 -11.80 29.67
C THR A 427 -15.57 -10.52 30.43
N GLY A 428 -15.82 -9.43 29.70
CA GLY A 428 -16.17 -8.14 30.25
C GLY A 428 -17.48 -7.62 29.69
N VAL A 429 -18.06 -6.63 30.37
CA VAL A 429 -19.17 -5.85 29.84
C VAL A 429 -18.65 -4.45 29.59
N CYS A 430 -18.74 -4.02 28.33
CA CYS A 430 -18.35 -2.67 27.91
C CYS A 430 -19.60 -1.84 27.68
N ASN A 431 -19.55 -0.57 28.10
CA ASN A 431 -20.54 0.42 27.75
C ASN A 431 -19.86 1.45 26.87
N ASP A 432 -20.22 1.45 25.60
CA ASP A 432 -19.71 2.38 24.62
C ASP A 432 -20.87 3.13 23.98
N HIS A 433 -20.80 4.47 24.00
CA HIS A 433 -21.83 5.35 23.44
C HIS A 433 -23.29 5.03 23.87
N GLY A 434 -23.48 4.57 25.12
CA GLY A 434 -24.79 4.20 25.66
C GLY A 434 -25.31 2.83 25.24
N LYS A 435 -24.52 2.05 24.49
CA LYS A 435 -24.79 0.66 24.15
C LYS A 435 -23.91 -0.25 25.01
N THR A 436 -24.56 -1.11 25.77
CA THR A 436 -23.89 -2.12 26.58
C THR A 436 -23.76 -3.42 25.80
N TYR A 437 -22.54 -3.93 25.66
CA TYR A 437 -22.27 -5.22 25.03
C TYR A 437 -21.20 -6.02 25.78
N ALA A 438 -21.23 -7.34 25.58
CA ALA A 438 -20.23 -8.25 26.13
C ALA A 438 -19.00 -8.28 25.23
N LEU A 439 -17.83 -8.21 25.84
CA LEU A 439 -16.53 -8.41 25.21
C LEU A 439 -15.90 -9.72 25.71
N TYR A 440 -15.31 -10.45 24.79
CA TYR A 440 -14.54 -11.67 25.03
C TYR A 440 -13.08 -11.34 24.75
N ALA A 441 -12.23 -11.47 25.77
CA ALA A 441 -10.79 -11.29 25.63
C ALA A 441 -10.17 -12.61 25.17
N ILE A 442 -9.80 -12.69 23.90
CA ILE A 442 -9.13 -13.83 23.29
C ILE A 442 -7.63 -13.66 23.53
N THR A 443 -7.05 -14.54 24.33
CA THR A 443 -5.61 -14.65 24.51
C THR A 443 -5.07 -15.58 23.42
N VAL A 444 -4.12 -15.09 22.64
CA VAL A 444 -3.44 -15.84 21.59
C VAL A 444 -2.01 -16.10 22.06
N HIS A 445 -1.63 -17.37 22.08
CA HIS A 445 -0.27 -17.81 22.30
C HIS A 445 0.32 -18.26 20.98
N ARG A 446 1.48 -17.72 20.64
CA ARG A 446 2.31 -18.17 19.51
C ARG A 446 3.60 -18.73 20.08
N ARG A 447 3.87 -20.01 19.81
CA ARG A 447 5.13 -20.65 20.15
C ARG A 447 5.94 -20.89 18.89
N ASN A 448 7.11 -20.27 18.82
CA ASN A 448 8.18 -20.57 17.88
C ASN A 448 9.31 -21.31 18.64
N ALA A 449 10.31 -21.85 17.94
CA ALA A 449 11.38 -22.62 18.59
C ALA A 449 12.23 -21.83 19.59
N ASN A 450 12.33 -20.50 19.41
CA ASN A 450 13.14 -19.61 20.24
C ASN A 450 12.35 -18.50 20.95
N SER A 451 11.05 -18.36 20.70
CA SER A 451 10.23 -17.30 21.28
C SER A 451 8.79 -17.76 21.57
N GLU A 452 8.23 -17.26 22.68
CA GLU A 452 6.82 -17.44 23.04
C GLU A 452 6.19 -16.05 23.16
N GLU A 453 5.30 -15.72 22.23
CA GLU A 453 4.58 -14.46 22.20
C GLU A 453 3.16 -14.69 22.69
N THR A 454 2.66 -13.78 23.54
CA THR A 454 1.28 -13.83 24.03
C THR A 454 0.68 -12.45 23.94
N TRP A 455 -0.45 -12.33 23.23
CA TRP A 455 -1.21 -11.09 23.16
C TRP A 455 -2.70 -11.33 23.38
N LYS A 456 -3.43 -10.27 23.71
CA LYS A 456 -4.88 -10.30 23.88
C LYS A 456 -5.55 -9.48 22.79
N THR A 457 -6.64 -10.01 22.24
CA THR A 457 -7.54 -9.28 21.35
C THR A 457 -8.96 -9.35 21.89
N TYR A 458 -9.75 -8.31 21.67
CA TYR A 458 -11.10 -8.18 22.23
C TYR A 458 -12.12 -8.28 21.11
N ARG A 459 -13.09 -9.18 21.26
CA ARG A 459 -14.15 -9.40 20.26
C ARG A 459 -15.52 -9.46 20.92
N ARG A 460 -16.55 -8.99 20.23
CA ARG A 460 -17.97 -9.14 20.61
C ARG A 460 -18.55 -10.37 19.92
N TYR A 461 -19.67 -10.86 20.44
CA TYR A 461 -20.38 -11.99 19.81
C TYR A 461 -20.74 -11.73 18.34
N SER A 462 -21.05 -10.49 17.95
CA SER A 462 -21.31 -10.11 16.55
C SER A 462 -20.15 -10.48 15.64
N ASP A 463 -18.92 -10.30 16.12
CA ASP A 463 -17.73 -10.46 15.30
C ASP A 463 -17.47 -11.96 15.04
N PHE A 464 -17.75 -12.82 16.03
CA PHE A 464 -17.77 -14.28 15.84
C PHE A 464 -18.88 -14.72 14.87
N HIS A 465 -20.04 -14.06 14.92
CA HIS A 465 -21.15 -14.35 14.02
C HIS A 465 -20.84 -13.96 12.58
N ASP A 466 -20.31 -12.78 12.35
CA ASP A 466 -19.92 -12.30 11.02
C ASP A 466 -18.81 -13.19 10.44
N PHE A 467 -17.84 -13.59 11.26
CA PHE A 467 -16.82 -14.56 10.88
C PHE A 467 -17.42 -15.91 10.50
N HIS A 468 -18.34 -16.43 11.32
CA HIS A 468 -19.03 -17.70 11.05
C HIS A 468 -19.83 -17.64 9.74
N MET A 469 -20.52 -16.54 9.46
CA MET A 469 -21.26 -16.37 8.20
C MET A 469 -20.29 -16.38 7.01
N ARG A 470 -19.20 -15.60 7.07
CA ARG A 470 -18.21 -15.56 5.99
C ARG A 470 -17.54 -16.91 5.75
N ILE A 471 -17.13 -17.62 6.80
CA ILE A 471 -16.41 -18.88 6.65
C ILE A 471 -17.32 -19.99 6.12
N THR A 472 -18.59 -20.02 6.53
CA THR A 472 -19.56 -21.02 6.05
C THR A 472 -20.06 -20.72 4.64
N GLU A 473 -20.10 -19.44 4.23
CA GLU A 473 -20.35 -19.02 2.84
C GLU A 473 -19.19 -19.38 1.90
N GLN A 474 -17.94 -19.26 2.35
CA GLN A 474 -16.76 -19.56 1.53
C GLN A 474 -16.44 -21.06 1.48
N PHE A 475 -16.72 -21.79 2.56
CA PHE A 475 -16.37 -23.20 2.71
C PHE A 475 -17.58 -24.01 3.18
N GLU A 476 -18.43 -24.42 2.24
CA GLU A 476 -19.68 -25.14 2.52
C GLU A 476 -19.47 -26.42 3.38
N ASN A 477 -18.32 -27.08 3.23
CA ASN A 477 -17.95 -28.27 3.99
C ASN A 477 -17.81 -28.01 5.51
N LEU A 478 -17.46 -26.78 5.90
CA LEU A 478 -17.29 -26.39 7.30
C LEU A 478 -18.63 -26.10 8.00
N ALA A 479 -19.70 -25.84 7.25
CA ALA A 479 -21.02 -25.51 7.81
C ALA A 479 -21.59 -26.64 8.70
N ASN A 480 -21.24 -27.90 8.41
CA ASN A 480 -21.68 -29.06 9.20
C ASN A 480 -20.83 -29.30 10.46
N ILE A 481 -19.62 -28.74 10.52
CA ILE A 481 -18.62 -28.99 11.56
C ILE A 481 -18.59 -27.83 12.56
N LEU A 482 -18.56 -26.59 12.06
CA LEU A 482 -18.52 -25.38 12.87
C LEU A 482 -19.90 -25.08 13.45
N LYS A 483 -20.01 -25.15 14.78
CA LYS A 483 -21.26 -24.85 15.50
C LYS A 483 -21.09 -23.59 16.35
N LEU A 484 -21.48 -22.44 15.80
CA LEU A 484 -21.49 -21.20 16.56
C LEU A 484 -22.63 -21.23 17.60
N PRO A 485 -22.39 -20.87 18.87
CA PRO A 485 -23.45 -20.78 19.87
C PRO A 485 -24.50 -19.75 19.47
N GLY A 486 -25.77 -20.06 19.68
CA GLY A 486 -26.89 -19.22 19.24
C GLY A 486 -26.95 -17.83 19.88
N LYS A 487 -27.56 -16.88 19.16
CA LYS A 487 -27.83 -15.53 19.65
C LYS A 487 -28.92 -15.56 20.71
N LYS A 488 -28.74 -14.79 21.79
CA LYS A 488 -29.72 -14.65 22.88
C LYS A 488 -30.03 -13.17 23.03
N THR A 489 -31.30 -12.83 22.96
CA THR A 489 -31.80 -11.44 22.91
C THR A 489 -32.14 -10.88 24.29
N PHE A 490 -32.34 -11.73 25.31
CA PHE A 490 -32.69 -11.34 26.68
C PHE A 490 -31.68 -11.91 27.69
N ASN A 491 -31.35 -11.15 28.74
CA ASN A 491 -30.35 -11.51 29.78
C ASN A 491 -29.02 -11.99 29.18
N ASN A 492 -28.54 -11.29 28.15
CA ASN A 492 -27.33 -11.63 27.42
C ASN A 492 -26.04 -11.08 28.07
N MET A 493 -26.16 -10.29 29.14
CA MET A 493 -25.06 -9.77 29.97
C MET A 493 -24.99 -10.45 31.34
N ASP A 494 -25.85 -11.44 31.59
CA ASP A 494 -25.86 -12.18 32.85
C ASP A 494 -24.57 -13.00 32.99
N ARG A 495 -23.99 -13.02 34.20
CA ARG A 495 -22.66 -13.60 34.45
C ARG A 495 -22.63 -15.10 34.13
N GLU A 496 -23.64 -15.84 34.57
CA GLU A 496 -23.75 -17.28 34.27
C GLU A 496 -23.86 -17.54 32.77
N PHE A 497 -24.56 -16.66 32.07
CA PHE A 497 -24.72 -16.75 30.63
C PHE A 497 -23.44 -16.41 29.87
N LEU A 498 -22.71 -15.38 30.30
CA LEU A 498 -21.42 -15.01 29.70
C LEU A 498 -20.38 -16.11 29.91
N GLU A 499 -20.33 -16.74 31.07
CA GLU A 499 -19.46 -17.89 31.34
C GLU A 499 -19.84 -19.11 30.49
N LYS A 500 -21.13 -19.42 30.37
CA LYS A 500 -21.59 -20.49 29.47
C LYS A 500 -21.18 -20.19 28.02
N ARG A 501 -21.45 -18.98 27.53
CA ARG A 501 -21.13 -18.59 26.16
C ARG A 501 -19.63 -18.52 25.91
N LYS A 502 -18.83 -18.10 26.90
CA LYS A 502 -17.36 -18.17 26.86
C LYS A 502 -16.91 -19.61 26.62
N LYS A 503 -17.47 -20.57 27.35
CA LYS A 503 -17.16 -22.00 27.16
C LYS A 503 -17.53 -22.47 25.75
N ASP A 504 -18.70 -22.11 25.28
CA ASP A 504 -19.17 -22.51 23.95
C ASP A 504 -18.35 -21.87 22.82
N LEU A 505 -17.99 -20.59 22.95
CA LEU A 505 -17.11 -19.89 22.01
C LEU A 505 -15.67 -20.42 22.07
N ASN A 506 -15.17 -20.82 23.24
CA ASN A 506 -13.89 -21.51 23.36
C ASN A 506 -13.92 -22.84 22.63
N ALA A 507 -14.99 -23.63 22.75
CA ALA A 507 -15.13 -24.84 21.97
C ALA A 507 -15.15 -24.53 20.46
N TYR A 508 -15.85 -23.47 20.05
CA TYR A 508 -15.88 -23.01 18.66
C TYR A 508 -14.50 -22.60 18.11
N LEU A 509 -13.64 -21.97 18.93
CA LEU A 509 -12.29 -21.56 18.54
C LEU A 509 -11.28 -22.70 18.39
N GLN A 510 -11.60 -23.89 18.90
CA GLN A 510 -10.70 -25.04 18.97
C GLN A 510 -11.03 -26.12 17.92
N VAL A 511 -12.10 -25.91 17.15
CA VAL A 511 -12.46 -26.69 15.95
C VAL A 511 -11.72 -26.10 14.77
#